data_AF-A0A9F2WKY6-F1
#
_entry.id   AF-A0A9F2WKY6-F1
#
_cell.length_a   1.000
_cell.length_b   1.000
_cell.length_c   1.000
_cell.angle_alpha   90.00
_cell.angle_beta   90.00
_cell.angle_gamma   90.00
#
_symmetry.space_group_name_H-M   'P 1'
#
loop_
_entity.id
_entity.type
_entity.pdbx_description
1 polymer ?
#
loop_
_entity_poly.entity_id
_entity_poly.type
_entity_poly.pdbx_seq_one_letter_code
_entity_poly.pdbx_strand_id
1 'polypeptide(L)'
;MWALGDKIASSIVAQTAGIPTLPWSGSGLQVDWQENDFQKRILNVPQELYEKGCVTDVDHGLRAAEVVGYPVMIKASEGGGGKGIRKVNNADDFPNLFRQVQAEVPGSPIFVMRLAKQSRHLEVQILADQYGNAISLFGRDCSVQRRHQKIIEEAPASIATLAVFEHMEQCAVKLAKMVGYVSAGTVEYLYSQDGSFYFLELNPRLQVEHPCTEMVADVNLPSAQLQVS
;
A
#
# COMPACT_ATOMS: atom_id res chain seq x y z
N MET A 1 4.06 14.30 -1.59
CA MET A 1 2.87 13.60 -2.14
C MET A 1 3.26 12.44 -3.06
N TRP A 2 4.23 12.59 -3.98
CA TRP A 2 4.64 11.52 -4.92
C TRP A 2 5.04 10.19 -4.23
N ALA A 3 5.86 10.25 -3.17
CA ALA A 3 6.34 9.06 -2.46
C ALA A 3 5.24 8.19 -1.80
N LEU A 4 4.01 8.69 -1.72
CA LEU A 4 2.91 8.02 -1.01
C LEU A 4 1.92 7.34 -1.94
N GLY A 5 1.62 7.96 -3.08
CA GLY A 5 0.71 7.38 -4.08
C GLY A 5 1.39 6.32 -4.96
N ASP A 6 2.72 6.35 -5.02
CA ASP A 6 3.51 5.34 -5.73
C ASP A 6 3.72 4.10 -4.84
N LYS A 7 3.44 2.91 -5.39
CA LYS A 7 3.48 1.64 -4.64
C LYS A 7 4.90 1.20 -4.28
N ILE A 8 5.88 1.48 -5.13
CA ILE A 8 7.29 1.14 -4.89
C ILE A 8 7.84 2.03 -3.78
N ALA A 9 7.66 3.35 -3.92
CA ALA A 9 8.11 4.32 -2.93
C ALA A 9 7.44 4.07 -1.57
N SER A 10 6.11 3.92 -1.54
CA SER A 10 5.38 3.70 -0.29
C SER A 10 5.75 2.37 0.38
N SER A 11 6.07 1.31 -0.39
CA SER A 11 6.59 0.05 0.17
C SER A 11 7.97 0.23 0.80
N ILE A 12 8.86 1.03 0.21
CA ILE A 12 10.17 1.35 0.80
C ILE A 12 9.99 2.15 2.11
N VAL A 13 9.07 3.11 2.13
CA VAL A 13 8.72 3.84 3.36
C VAL A 13 8.18 2.88 4.42
N ALA A 14 7.28 1.97 4.06
CA ALA A 14 6.72 0.97 4.98
C ALA A 14 7.81 0.06 5.56
N GLN A 15 8.74 -0.43 4.74
CA GLN A 15 9.90 -1.21 5.19
C GLN A 15 10.81 -0.41 6.13
N THR A 16 11.02 0.89 5.85
CA THR A 16 11.77 1.80 6.72
C THR A 16 11.07 1.99 8.06
N ALA A 17 9.73 2.00 8.06
CA ALA A 17 8.90 2.08 9.26
C ALA A 17 8.83 0.76 10.06
N GLY A 18 9.42 -0.33 9.54
CA GLY A 18 9.31 -1.67 10.12
C GLY A 18 7.93 -2.31 9.95
N ILE A 19 7.12 -1.81 9.00
CA ILE A 19 5.80 -2.35 8.70
C ILE A 19 5.98 -3.55 7.75
N PRO A 20 5.38 -4.72 8.04
CA PRO A 20 5.54 -5.89 7.19
C PRO A 20 5.04 -5.63 5.77
N THR A 21 5.81 -6.03 4.76
CA THR A 21 5.40 -6.04 3.34
C THR A 21 5.49 -7.46 2.79
N LEU A 22 4.67 -7.80 1.80
CA LEU A 22 4.85 -9.07 1.09
C LEU A 22 6.20 -9.09 0.37
N PRO A 23 6.80 -10.28 0.15
CA PRO A 23 7.99 -10.40 -0.68
C PRO A 23 7.76 -9.77 -2.07
N TRP A 24 8.71 -8.93 -2.50
CA TRP A 24 8.66 -8.19 -3.76
C TRP A 24 10.06 -7.86 -4.25
N SER A 25 10.19 -7.35 -5.48
CA SER A 25 11.47 -7.03 -6.11
C SER A 25 12.32 -6.03 -5.31
N GLY A 26 11.70 -5.19 -4.47
CA GLY A 26 12.38 -4.28 -3.55
C GLY A 26 12.38 -4.70 -2.08
N SER A 27 12.23 -6.00 -1.79
CA SER A 27 12.30 -6.50 -0.42
C SER A 27 13.63 -6.14 0.26
N GLY A 28 13.55 -5.53 1.44
CA GLY A 28 14.72 -5.12 2.23
C GLY A 28 15.25 -3.72 1.92
N LEU A 29 14.66 -3.01 0.96
CA LEU A 29 15.02 -1.62 0.68
C LEU A 29 14.49 -0.69 1.78
N GLN A 30 15.39 0.07 2.39
CA GLN A 30 15.07 1.02 3.47
C GLN A 30 15.83 2.32 3.24
N VAL A 31 15.21 3.43 3.62
CA VAL A 31 15.86 4.74 3.67
C VAL A 31 16.60 4.84 5.00
N ASP A 32 17.81 5.39 4.98
CA ASP A 32 18.50 5.76 6.22
C ASP A 32 17.73 6.93 6.86
N TRP A 33 16.97 6.61 7.90
CA TRP A 33 16.08 7.55 8.58
C TRP A 33 16.17 7.32 10.08
N GLN A 34 16.31 8.40 10.84
CA GLN A 34 16.37 8.38 12.29
C GLN A 34 15.11 9.00 12.89
N GLU A 35 14.72 8.59 14.10
CA GLU A 35 13.52 9.14 14.76
C GLU A 35 13.59 10.66 14.96
N ASN A 36 14.79 11.24 15.11
CA ASN A 36 14.97 12.69 15.19
C ASN A 36 14.57 13.42 13.89
N ASP A 37 14.47 12.72 12.76
CA ASP A 37 14.06 13.27 11.47
C ASP A 37 12.53 13.49 11.39
N PHE A 38 11.73 13.07 12.38
CA PHE A 38 10.33 13.48 12.48
C PHE A 38 10.16 15.01 12.46
N GLN A 39 11.16 15.76 12.94
CA GLN A 39 11.17 17.24 12.87
C GLN A 39 11.38 17.77 11.45
N LYS A 40 12.03 17.01 10.57
CA LYS A 40 12.29 17.39 9.17
C LYS A 40 11.09 17.13 8.25
N ARG A 41 10.03 16.51 8.77
CA ARG A 41 8.68 16.32 8.16
C ARG A 41 8.61 15.64 6.79
N ILE A 42 9.72 15.28 6.15
CA ILE A 42 9.70 14.75 4.78
C ILE A 42 10.74 13.64 4.64
N LEU A 43 10.27 12.38 4.69
CA LEU A 43 11.02 11.25 4.17
C LEU A 43 10.88 11.22 2.64
N ASN A 44 12.01 11.27 1.94
CA ASN A 44 12.06 11.08 0.49
C ASN A 44 12.81 9.78 0.19
N VAL A 45 12.28 8.99 -0.75
CA VAL A 45 12.95 7.80 -1.26
C VAL A 45 13.96 8.23 -2.34
N PRO A 46 15.27 8.01 -2.16
CA PRO A 46 16.26 8.34 -3.19
C PRO A 46 15.98 7.57 -4.49
N GLN A 47 16.19 8.21 -5.64
CA GLN A 47 15.94 7.59 -6.95
C GLN A 47 16.71 6.28 -7.14
N GLU A 48 17.97 6.22 -6.70
CA GLU A 48 18.79 5.00 -6.77
C GLU A 48 18.20 3.85 -5.94
N LEU A 49 17.58 4.17 -4.79
CA LEU A 49 16.91 3.19 -3.96
C LEU A 49 15.59 2.74 -4.59
N TYR A 50 14.84 3.69 -5.15
CA TYR A 50 13.60 3.43 -5.88
C TYR A 50 13.83 2.46 -7.05
N GLU A 51 14.84 2.73 -7.88
CA GLU A 51 15.19 1.94 -9.07
C GLU A 51 15.56 0.49 -8.74
N LYS A 52 16.11 0.22 -7.54
CA LYS A 52 16.38 -1.15 -7.07
C LYS A 52 15.09 -1.96 -6.84
N GLY A 53 13.95 -1.30 -6.59
CA GLY A 53 12.65 -1.96 -6.47
C GLY A 53 11.97 -2.22 -7.81
N CYS A 54 12.42 -1.56 -8.88
CA CYS A 54 11.87 -1.64 -10.22
C CYS A 54 12.43 -2.84 -11.00
N VAL A 55 11.62 -3.39 -11.90
CA VAL A 55 12.04 -4.33 -12.93
C VAL A 55 12.06 -3.61 -14.29
N THR A 56 13.24 -3.54 -14.88
CA THR A 56 13.55 -2.70 -16.07
C THR A 56 13.13 -3.35 -17.38
N ASP A 57 13.12 -4.67 -17.41
CA ASP A 57 12.88 -5.47 -18.60
C ASP A 57 12.36 -6.87 -18.20
N VAL A 58 12.00 -7.66 -19.20
CA VAL A 58 11.43 -9.01 -19.02
C VAL A 58 12.40 -9.93 -18.28
N ASP A 59 13.70 -9.88 -18.60
CA ASP A 59 14.70 -10.78 -18.01
C ASP A 59 14.96 -10.43 -16.54
N HIS A 60 15.00 -9.14 -16.21
CA HIS A 60 15.03 -8.66 -14.83
C HIS A 60 13.77 -9.09 -14.07
N GLY A 61 12.59 -8.94 -14.67
CA GLY A 61 11.33 -9.39 -14.08
C GLY A 61 11.28 -10.89 -13.80
N LEU A 62 11.80 -11.72 -14.72
CA LEU A 62 11.90 -13.18 -14.55
C LEU A 62 12.77 -13.56 -13.35
N ARG A 63 13.97 -12.96 -13.24
CA ARG A 63 14.86 -13.19 -12.08
C ARG A 63 14.21 -12.77 -10.77
N ALA A 64 13.52 -11.61 -10.76
CA ALA A 64 12.81 -11.15 -9.58
C ALA A 64 11.67 -12.11 -9.19
N ALA A 65 10.91 -12.63 -10.16
CA ALA A 65 9.82 -13.57 -9.93
C ALA A 65 10.33 -14.92 -9.38
N GLU A 66 11.49 -15.38 -9.82
CA GLU A 66 12.13 -16.60 -9.30
C GLU A 66 12.54 -16.44 -7.82
N VAL A 67 13.14 -15.31 -7.45
CA VAL A 67 13.51 -15.00 -6.06
C VAL A 67 12.28 -14.83 -5.16
N VAL A 68 11.24 -14.13 -5.63
CA VAL A 68 10.00 -13.90 -4.88
C VAL A 68 9.18 -15.19 -4.73
N GLY A 69 9.21 -16.05 -5.74
CA GLY A 69 8.52 -17.33 -5.80
C GLY A 69 7.08 -17.21 -6.36
N TYR A 70 6.78 -18.04 -7.37
CA TYR A 70 5.46 -18.11 -7.99
C TYR A 70 4.37 -18.68 -7.05
N PRO A 71 3.08 -18.28 -7.22
CA PRO A 71 2.60 -17.26 -8.17
C PRO A 71 2.93 -15.83 -7.73
N VAL A 72 3.22 -14.97 -8.70
CA VAL A 72 3.54 -13.55 -8.50
C VAL A 72 2.54 -12.64 -9.20
N MET A 73 2.59 -11.36 -8.86
CA MET A 73 1.87 -10.26 -9.49
C MET A 73 2.89 -9.32 -10.13
N ILE A 74 2.72 -9.03 -11.42
CA ILE A 74 3.37 -7.91 -12.11
C ILE A 74 2.47 -6.69 -11.92
N LYS A 75 3.01 -5.59 -11.40
CA LYS A 75 2.26 -4.36 -11.16
C LYS A 75 2.99 -3.14 -11.71
N ALA A 76 2.29 -2.31 -12.45
CA ALA A 76 2.70 -0.94 -12.70
C ALA A 76 2.54 -0.11 -11.42
N SER A 77 3.52 0.71 -11.10
CA SER A 77 3.54 1.52 -9.88
C SER A 77 2.46 2.59 -9.89
N GLU A 78 2.21 3.20 -11.06
CA GLU A 78 1.24 4.29 -11.25
C GLU A 78 -0.14 3.80 -11.70
N GLY A 79 -0.37 2.47 -11.73
CA GLY A 79 -1.65 1.89 -12.11
C GLY A 79 -2.70 2.03 -11.00
N GLY A 80 -3.84 2.68 -11.28
CA GLY A 80 -4.99 2.79 -10.36
C GLY A 80 -6.18 1.92 -10.78
N GLY A 81 -7.04 1.53 -9.82
CA GLY A 81 -8.34 0.89 -10.09
C GLY A 81 -8.23 -0.46 -10.83
N GLY A 82 -7.22 -1.27 -10.47
CA GLY A 82 -6.99 -2.59 -11.09
C GLY A 82 -6.21 -2.57 -12.41
N LYS A 83 -5.86 -1.39 -12.94
CA LYS A 83 -5.06 -1.27 -14.18
C LYS A 83 -3.58 -1.60 -13.96
N GLY A 84 -2.96 -2.20 -14.97
CA GLY A 84 -1.53 -2.51 -14.98
C GLY A 84 -1.16 -3.62 -13.99
N ILE A 85 -2.08 -4.56 -13.75
CA ILE A 85 -1.90 -5.68 -12.82
C ILE A 85 -2.08 -7.00 -13.57
N ARG A 86 -1.10 -7.91 -13.49
CA ARG A 86 -1.19 -9.26 -14.06
C ARG A 86 -0.73 -10.31 -13.06
N LYS A 87 -1.51 -11.37 -12.90
CA LYS A 87 -1.13 -12.57 -12.14
C LYS A 87 -0.33 -13.50 -13.04
N VAL A 88 0.81 -13.97 -12.56
CA VAL A 88 1.69 -14.90 -13.26
C VAL A 88 1.85 -16.18 -12.43
N ASN A 89 1.61 -17.35 -13.04
CA ASN A 89 1.69 -18.63 -12.34
C ASN A 89 3.02 -19.36 -12.54
N ASN A 90 3.73 -19.09 -13.64
CA ASN A 90 4.98 -19.76 -14.02
C ASN A 90 5.85 -18.83 -14.88
N ALA A 91 7.09 -19.23 -15.16
CA ALA A 91 8.05 -18.45 -15.93
C ALA A 91 7.64 -18.26 -17.39
N ASP A 92 7.01 -19.26 -18.02
CA ASP A 92 6.66 -19.24 -19.44
C ASP A 92 5.61 -18.16 -19.76
N ASP A 93 4.69 -17.91 -18.83
CA ASP A 93 3.64 -16.88 -18.97
C ASP A 93 4.18 -15.45 -18.77
N PHE A 94 5.32 -15.30 -18.06
CA PHE A 94 5.80 -14.00 -17.58
C PHE A 94 6.08 -12.99 -18.71
N PRO A 95 6.80 -13.33 -19.81
CA PRO A 95 7.14 -12.36 -20.85
C PRO A 95 5.92 -11.71 -21.51
N ASN A 96 4.87 -12.49 -21.76
CA ASN A 96 3.64 -11.97 -22.37
C ASN A 96 2.89 -11.05 -21.40
N LEU A 97 2.74 -11.48 -20.14
CA LEU A 97 2.02 -10.71 -19.13
C LEU A 97 2.75 -9.42 -18.76
N PHE A 98 4.08 -9.41 -18.76
CA PHE A 98 4.88 -8.21 -18.57
C PHE A 98 4.62 -7.17 -19.68
N ARG A 99 4.66 -7.59 -20.95
CA ARG A 99 4.38 -6.70 -22.09
C ARG A 99 2.95 -6.16 -22.05
N GLN A 100 1.98 -6.93 -21.56
CA GLN A 100 0.62 -6.44 -21.37
C GLN A 100 0.55 -5.31 -20.33
N VAL A 101 1.30 -5.41 -19.22
CA VAL A 101 1.38 -4.32 -18.23
C VAL A 101 2.03 -3.08 -18.85
N GLN A 102 3.13 -3.24 -19.60
CA GLN A 102 3.78 -2.11 -20.30
C GLN A 102 2.85 -1.43 -21.30
N ALA A 103 2.06 -2.21 -22.05
CA ALA A 103 1.11 -1.66 -23.02
C ALA A 103 -0.07 -0.96 -22.35
N GLU A 104 -0.53 -1.46 -21.20
CA GLU A 104 -1.66 -0.90 -20.46
C GLU A 104 -1.29 0.39 -19.71
N VAL A 105 -0.07 0.48 -19.18
CA VAL A 105 0.44 1.66 -18.47
C VAL A 105 1.84 2.04 -19.00
N PRO A 106 1.93 2.65 -20.20
CA PRO A 106 3.19 2.99 -20.83
C PRO A 106 4.04 3.96 -19.99
N GLY A 107 5.33 3.66 -19.86
CA GLY A 107 6.29 4.50 -19.13
C GLY A 107 6.27 4.34 -17.60
N SER A 108 5.27 3.65 -17.05
CA SER A 108 5.19 3.44 -15.60
C SER A 108 6.24 2.43 -15.12
N PRO A 109 6.95 2.70 -14.01
CA PRO A 109 7.81 1.70 -13.38
C PRO A 109 7.02 0.43 -13.02
N ILE A 110 7.64 -0.73 -13.24
CA ILE A 110 7.02 -2.03 -12.95
C ILE A 110 7.76 -2.67 -11.79
N PHE A 111 7.05 -3.38 -10.92
CA PHE A 111 7.63 -4.22 -9.88
C PHE A 111 6.94 -5.59 -9.85
N VAL A 112 7.59 -6.57 -9.23
CA VAL A 112 7.07 -7.93 -9.06
C VAL A 112 6.86 -8.18 -7.57
N MET A 113 5.69 -8.70 -7.19
CA MET A 113 5.40 -9.04 -5.80
C MET A 113 4.72 -10.39 -5.68
N ARG A 114 4.87 -11.04 -4.52
CA ARG A 114 4.22 -12.31 -4.23
C ARG A 114 2.71 -12.13 -4.22
N LEU A 115 1.98 -13.11 -4.78
CA LEU A 115 0.54 -13.16 -4.63
C LEU A 115 0.17 -13.69 -3.23
N ALA A 116 -0.53 -12.89 -2.44
CA ALA A 116 -1.18 -13.38 -1.22
C ALA A 116 -2.31 -14.35 -1.56
N LYS A 117 -2.32 -15.50 -0.90
CA LYS A 117 -3.38 -16.51 -1.05
C LYS A 117 -4.40 -16.32 0.07
N GLN A 118 -5.69 -16.31 -0.29
CA GLN A 118 -6.81 -16.31 0.68
C GLN A 118 -6.71 -15.21 1.76
N SER A 119 -6.20 -14.03 1.38
CA SER A 119 -6.12 -12.86 2.26
C SER A 119 -7.40 -12.03 2.21
N ARG A 120 -7.71 -11.39 3.33
CA ARG A 120 -8.66 -10.28 3.43
C ARG A 120 -7.97 -8.99 3.03
N HIS A 121 -8.70 -8.08 2.43
CA HIS A 121 -8.23 -6.72 2.13
C HIS A 121 -8.79 -5.81 3.22
N LEU A 122 -7.92 -5.41 4.16
CA LEU A 122 -8.28 -4.56 5.28
C LEU A 122 -7.64 -3.20 5.13
N GLU A 123 -8.31 -2.18 5.64
CA GLU A 123 -7.88 -0.79 5.47
C GLU A 123 -7.95 -0.05 6.79
N VAL A 124 -7.04 0.88 7.02
CA VAL A 124 -7.11 1.82 8.15
C VAL A 124 -7.34 3.22 7.59
N GLN A 125 -8.40 3.88 8.06
CA GLN A 125 -8.63 5.29 7.78
C GLN A 125 -7.69 6.12 8.64
N ILE A 126 -6.87 6.95 8.00
CA ILE A 126 -6.01 7.92 8.69
C ILE A 126 -6.52 9.34 8.48
N LEU A 127 -6.33 10.18 9.49
CA LEU A 127 -6.52 11.62 9.42
C LEU A 127 -5.32 12.29 10.07
N ALA A 128 -4.69 13.23 9.37
CA ALA A 128 -3.50 13.93 9.85
C ALA A 128 -3.59 15.43 9.61
N ASP A 129 -2.97 16.21 10.51
CA ASP A 129 -2.91 17.67 10.46
C ASP A 129 -1.52 18.19 10.04
N GLN A 130 -1.44 19.50 9.80
CA GLN A 130 -0.20 20.18 9.43
C GLN A 130 0.85 20.29 10.55
N TYR A 131 0.50 19.88 11.77
CA TYR A 131 1.37 19.95 12.93
C TYR A 131 2.11 18.64 13.19
N GLY A 132 1.80 17.58 12.42
CA GLY A 132 2.40 16.26 12.54
C GLY A 132 1.60 15.32 13.44
N ASN A 133 0.39 15.70 13.84
CA ASN A 133 -0.53 14.78 14.50
C ASN A 133 -1.19 13.90 13.44
N ALA A 134 -1.29 12.61 13.73
CA ALA A 134 -2.00 11.65 12.91
C ALA A 134 -2.70 10.64 13.81
N ILE A 135 -3.92 10.27 13.43
CA ILE A 135 -4.77 9.31 14.14
C ILE A 135 -5.35 8.29 13.15
N SER A 136 -5.74 7.13 13.67
CA SER A 136 -6.66 6.21 12.98
C SER A 136 -8.11 6.49 13.40
N LEU A 137 -9.06 6.19 12.51
CA LEU A 137 -10.50 6.37 12.74
C LEU A 137 -11.26 5.05 12.54
N PHE A 138 -10.68 3.92 12.97
CA PHE A 138 -11.06 2.55 12.59
C PHE A 138 -10.62 2.15 11.17
N GLY A 139 -11.13 1.00 10.73
CA GLY A 139 -10.86 0.46 9.43
C GLY A 139 -12.04 -0.21 8.75
N ARG A 140 -11.78 -0.67 7.53
CA ARG A 140 -12.75 -1.28 6.64
C ARG A 140 -12.29 -2.67 6.19
N ASP A 141 -13.23 -3.58 5.97
CA ASP A 141 -13.01 -4.82 5.24
C ASP A 141 -13.56 -4.66 3.81
N CYS A 142 -12.66 -4.63 2.84
CA CYS A 142 -12.94 -4.46 1.42
C CYS A 142 -12.61 -5.73 0.62
N SER A 143 -12.70 -6.90 1.28
CA SER A 143 -12.32 -8.20 0.69
C SER A 143 -13.19 -8.63 -0.48
N VAL A 144 -14.44 -8.16 -0.55
CA VAL A 144 -15.36 -8.55 -1.63
C VAL A 144 -15.08 -7.72 -2.87
N GLN A 145 -14.28 -8.30 -3.76
CA GLN A 145 -13.83 -7.65 -4.99
C GLN A 145 -14.18 -8.48 -6.21
N ARG A 146 -14.56 -7.81 -7.30
CA ARG A 146 -14.76 -8.44 -8.61
C ARG A 146 -13.84 -7.79 -9.63
N ARG A 147 -12.94 -8.59 -10.23
CA ARG A 147 -11.94 -8.09 -11.20
C ARG A 147 -11.13 -6.90 -10.68
N HIS A 148 -10.68 -6.97 -9.42
CA HIS A 148 -9.89 -5.93 -8.74
C HIS A 148 -10.64 -4.61 -8.49
N GLN A 149 -11.97 -4.61 -8.61
CA GLN A 149 -12.83 -3.52 -8.15
C GLN A 149 -13.48 -3.91 -6.82
N LYS A 150 -13.44 -3.03 -5.82
CA LYS A 150 -14.16 -3.19 -4.56
C LYS A 150 -15.67 -3.05 -4.81
N ILE A 151 -16.46 -3.98 -4.25
CA ILE A 151 -17.91 -4.10 -4.51
C ILE A 151 -18.71 -3.98 -3.23
N ILE A 152 -18.23 -4.59 -2.14
CA ILE A 152 -18.84 -4.50 -0.81
C ILE A 152 -17.73 -4.17 0.17
N GLU A 153 -17.98 -3.12 0.94
CA GLU A 153 -17.10 -2.56 1.95
C GLU A 153 -17.87 -2.50 3.27
N GLU A 154 -17.25 -2.98 4.34
CA GLU A 154 -17.86 -3.03 5.67
C GLU A 154 -16.97 -2.32 6.69
N ALA A 155 -17.58 -1.65 7.67
CA ALA A 155 -16.88 -1.01 8.79
C ALA A 155 -17.60 -1.34 10.11
N PRO A 156 -16.87 -1.60 11.22
CA PRO A 156 -15.41 -1.73 11.30
C PRO A 156 -14.91 -3.08 10.75
N ALA A 157 -13.59 -3.20 10.53
CA ALA A 157 -12.94 -4.46 10.15
C ALA A 157 -13.03 -5.51 11.27
N SER A 158 -14.02 -6.40 11.21
CA SER A 158 -14.37 -7.33 12.28
C SER A 158 -13.61 -8.66 12.28
N ILE A 159 -12.94 -9.01 11.17
CA ILE A 159 -12.29 -10.31 10.99
C ILE A 159 -10.93 -10.44 11.71
N ALA A 160 -10.25 -9.31 11.94
CA ALA A 160 -8.99 -9.29 12.66
C ALA A 160 -9.25 -9.27 14.18
N THR A 161 -8.38 -9.92 14.95
CA THR A 161 -8.43 -9.78 16.41
C THR A 161 -8.11 -8.33 16.80
N LEU A 162 -8.67 -7.85 17.92
CA LEU A 162 -8.45 -6.48 18.39
C LEU A 162 -6.96 -6.14 18.50
N ALA A 163 -6.16 -7.03 19.10
CA ALA A 163 -4.73 -6.82 19.27
C ALA A 163 -3.97 -6.70 17.93
N VAL A 164 -4.36 -7.47 16.91
CA VAL A 164 -3.75 -7.36 15.57
C VAL A 164 -4.19 -6.06 14.90
N PHE A 165 -5.47 -5.70 15.00
CA PHE A 165 -5.98 -4.50 14.35
C PHE A 165 -5.42 -3.22 14.98
N GLU A 166 -5.30 -3.14 16.30
CA GLU A 166 -4.61 -2.04 17.00
C GLU A 166 -3.16 -1.90 16.52
N HIS A 167 -2.46 -3.01 16.25
CA HIS A 167 -1.12 -2.96 15.69
C HIS A 167 -1.11 -2.42 14.26
N MET A 168 -2.08 -2.80 13.41
CA MET A 168 -2.25 -2.26 12.06
C MET A 168 -2.52 -0.75 12.09
N GLU A 169 -3.31 -0.27 13.04
CA GLU A 169 -3.60 1.15 13.25
C GLU A 169 -2.34 1.94 13.65
N GLN A 170 -1.57 1.41 14.61
CA GLN A 170 -0.29 2.00 15.01
C GLN A 170 0.69 2.09 13.83
N CYS A 171 0.77 1.04 13.02
CA CYS A 171 1.57 1.04 11.79
C CYS A 171 1.11 2.12 10.81
N ALA A 172 -0.20 2.26 10.59
CA ALA A 172 -0.76 3.26 9.68
C ALA A 172 -0.47 4.70 10.15
N VAL A 173 -0.64 4.96 11.45
CA VAL A 173 -0.32 6.26 12.06
C VAL A 173 1.18 6.55 11.99
N LYS A 174 2.04 5.56 12.27
CA LYS A 174 3.50 5.70 12.16
C LYS A 174 3.89 6.08 10.73
N LEU A 175 3.35 5.39 9.74
CA LEU A 175 3.59 5.68 8.33
C LEU A 175 3.20 7.11 7.97
N ALA A 176 1.99 7.54 8.37
CA ALA A 176 1.49 8.89 8.13
C ALA A 176 2.39 9.98 8.76
N LYS A 177 2.88 9.76 9.99
CA LYS A 177 3.81 10.70 10.65
C LYS A 177 5.17 10.76 9.96
N MET A 178 5.72 9.61 9.57
CA MET A 178 7.07 9.54 8.97
C MET A 178 7.17 10.32 7.65
N VAL A 179 6.08 10.38 6.89
CA VAL A 179 6.00 11.06 5.59
C VAL A 179 5.39 12.46 5.67
N GLY A 180 5.09 12.96 6.87
CA GLY A 180 4.44 14.26 7.07
C GLY A 180 3.10 14.36 6.34
N TYR A 181 2.30 13.30 6.41
CA TYR A 181 0.98 13.24 5.77
C TYR A 181 0.06 14.32 6.34
N VAL A 182 -0.77 14.91 5.49
CA VAL A 182 -1.80 15.89 5.86
C VAL A 182 -3.08 15.52 5.12
N SER A 183 -4.23 15.77 5.76
CA SER A 183 -5.57 15.41 5.27
C SER A 183 -5.95 13.95 5.56
N ALA A 184 -7.05 13.48 4.96
CA ALA A 184 -7.51 12.10 5.05
C ALA A 184 -6.74 11.20 4.08
N GLY A 185 -6.47 9.97 4.49
CA GLY A 185 -5.82 8.95 3.68
C GLY A 185 -6.25 7.55 4.08
N THR A 186 -5.81 6.55 3.33
CA THR A 186 -6.11 5.15 3.68
C THR A 186 -4.88 4.30 3.51
N VAL A 187 -4.53 3.55 4.55
CA VAL A 187 -3.48 2.52 4.49
C VAL A 187 -4.15 1.19 4.25
N GLU A 188 -3.80 0.54 3.13
CA GLU A 188 -4.34 -0.76 2.74
C GLU A 188 -3.39 -1.88 3.16
N TYR A 189 -3.98 -2.98 3.65
CA TYR A 189 -3.29 -4.16 4.13
C TYR A 189 -3.91 -5.43 3.55
N LEU A 190 -3.08 -6.45 3.39
CA LEU A 190 -3.50 -7.83 3.16
C LEU A 190 -3.38 -8.58 4.48
N TYR A 191 -4.51 -9.05 5.01
CA TYR A 191 -4.61 -9.80 6.26
C TYR A 191 -4.86 -11.28 5.97
N SER A 192 -4.10 -12.17 6.60
CA SER A 192 -4.22 -13.62 6.41
C SER A 192 -4.93 -14.27 7.60
N GLN A 193 -5.49 -15.46 7.37
CA GLN A 193 -6.24 -16.19 8.40
C GLN A 193 -5.37 -16.60 9.61
N ASP A 194 -4.06 -16.68 9.43
CA ASP A 194 -3.10 -16.96 10.50
C ASP A 194 -2.79 -15.73 11.39
N GLY A 195 -3.42 -14.59 11.13
CA GLY A 195 -3.24 -13.34 11.88
C GLY A 195 -2.09 -12.47 11.36
N SER A 196 -1.34 -12.92 10.35
CA SER A 196 -0.32 -12.08 9.71
C SER A 196 -0.98 -11.00 8.84
N PHE A 197 -0.39 -9.81 8.78
CA PHE A 197 -0.80 -8.75 7.85
C PHE A 197 0.41 -8.15 7.15
N TYR A 198 0.17 -7.59 5.97
CA TYR A 198 1.19 -7.00 5.12
C TYR A 198 0.67 -5.72 4.48
N PHE A 199 1.45 -4.65 4.54
CA PHE A 199 1.18 -3.40 3.84
C PHE A 199 1.05 -3.63 2.33
N LEU A 200 0.07 -2.97 1.73
CA LEU A 200 -0.20 -3.01 0.29
C LEU A 200 0.10 -1.66 -0.37
N GLU A 201 -0.52 -0.59 0.12
CA GLU A 201 -0.30 0.78 -0.36
C GLU A 201 -0.88 1.82 0.62
N LEU A 202 -0.48 3.08 0.46
CA LEU A 202 -1.17 4.22 1.04
C LEU A 202 -1.88 4.97 -0.08
N ASN A 203 -3.19 5.12 0.00
CA ASN A 203 -3.96 5.95 -0.92
C ASN A 203 -3.99 7.40 -0.39
N PRO A 204 -3.30 8.36 -1.05
CA PRO A 204 -3.15 9.73 -0.55
C PRO A 204 -4.37 10.61 -0.88
N ARG A 205 -5.57 10.08 -0.66
CA ARG A 205 -6.84 10.69 -1.04
C ARG A 205 -7.97 10.14 -0.16
N LEU A 206 -9.08 10.87 -0.11
CA LEU A 206 -10.33 10.33 0.42
C LEU A 206 -10.83 9.21 -0.50
N GLN A 207 -11.27 8.11 0.08
CA GLN A 207 -11.83 6.97 -0.66
C GLN A 207 -13.34 7.11 -0.84
N VAL A 208 -13.93 6.39 -1.81
CA VAL A 208 -15.37 6.54 -2.11
C VAL A 208 -16.23 5.93 -1.00
N GLU A 209 -15.73 4.87 -0.38
CA GLU A 209 -16.29 4.12 0.74
C GLU A 209 -16.08 4.79 2.12
N HIS A 210 -15.56 6.03 2.17
CA HIS A 210 -15.36 6.75 3.44
C HIS A 210 -16.62 6.90 4.31
N PRO A 211 -17.87 7.00 3.80
CA PRO A 211 -19.06 7.10 4.66
C PRO A 211 -19.25 5.90 5.59
N CYS A 212 -18.71 4.71 5.23
CA CYS A 212 -18.69 3.56 6.13
C CYS A 212 -17.94 3.88 7.43
N THR A 213 -16.79 4.55 7.32
CA THR A 213 -16.00 4.99 8.47
C THR A 213 -16.67 6.15 9.20
N GLU A 214 -17.25 7.12 8.48
CA GLU A 214 -17.95 8.25 9.09
C GLU A 214 -19.06 7.79 10.06
N MET A 215 -19.85 6.78 9.65
CA MET A 215 -20.96 6.26 10.45
C MET A 215 -20.53 5.56 11.74
N VAL A 216 -19.35 4.94 11.76
CA VAL A 216 -18.85 4.23 12.96
C VAL A 216 -17.93 5.10 13.82
N ALA A 217 -17.37 6.17 13.25
CA ALA A 217 -16.48 7.10 13.94
C ALA A 217 -17.15 8.39 14.40
N ASP A 218 -18.37 8.68 13.95
CA ASP A 218 -19.07 9.97 14.15
C ASP A 218 -18.23 11.17 13.67
N VAL A 219 -17.51 11.00 12.54
CA VAL A 219 -16.67 12.05 11.93
C VAL A 219 -17.14 12.36 10.52
N ASN A 220 -17.39 13.63 10.23
CA ASN A 220 -17.56 14.11 8.85
C ASN A 220 -16.17 14.35 8.23
N LEU A 221 -15.68 13.40 7.43
CA LEU A 221 -14.34 13.39 6.86
C LEU A 221 -14.08 14.54 5.89
N PRO A 222 -14.97 14.87 4.92
CA PRO A 222 -14.77 16.05 4.08
C PRO A 222 -14.62 17.35 4.87
N SER A 223 -15.41 17.52 5.94
CA SER A 223 -15.33 18.70 6.81
C SER A 223 -14.06 18.70 7.65
N ALA A 224 -13.64 17.54 8.16
CA ALA A 224 -12.39 17.39 8.87
C ALA A 224 -11.19 17.71 7.96
N GLN A 225 -11.20 17.24 6.70
CA GLN A 225 -10.17 17.59 5.71
C GLN A 225 -10.04 19.09 5.51
N LEU A 226 -11.16 19.83 5.44
CA LEU A 226 -11.15 21.29 5.32
C LEU A 226 -10.49 21.97 6.54
N GLN A 227 -10.66 21.42 7.73
CA GLN A 227 -10.15 21.99 8.99
C GLN A 227 -8.67 21.71 9.24
N VAL A 228 -8.17 20.55 8.81
CA VAL A 228 -6.78 20.13 9.04
C VAL A 228 -5.82 20.59 7.93
N SER A 229 -6.36 21.22 6.88
CA SER A 229 -5.62 21.78 5.74
C SER A 229 -5.11 23.19 6.00
#